data_AF-A0A661I6Z6-F1
#
_entry.id   AF-A0A661I6Z6-F1
#
_cell.length_a   1.000
_cell.length_b   1.000
_cell.length_c   1.000
_cell.angle_alpha   90.00
_cell.angle_beta   90.00
_cell.angle_gamma   90.00
#
_symmetry.space_group_name_H-M   'P 1'
#
loop_
_entity.id
_entity.type
_entity.pdbx_description
1 polymer ?
#
loop_
_entity_poly.entity_id
_entity_poly.type
_entity_poly.pdbx_seq_one_letter_code
_entity_poly.pdbx_strand_id
1 'polypeptide(L)'
;MKKYFLLFLALGAVAFAGEDGESMIKAYSAIAAGVGLGIAAAGGAIGMGSASAATIAGTARNPGLGGKLMTTMFIALAMIEAQVIYTLVIALIVLYANPFIG
;
A
#
# COMPACT_ATOMS: atom_id res chain seq x y z
N MET A 1 14.34 -30.16 23.82
CA MET A 1 14.01 -29.42 22.57
C MET A 1 12.62 -29.79 22.03
N LYS A 2 12.33 -31.06 21.70
CA LYS A 2 10.99 -31.47 21.20
C LYS A 2 9.81 -31.06 22.09
N LYS A 3 9.96 -31.08 23.41
CA LYS A 3 8.90 -30.70 24.37
C LYS A 3 8.55 -29.20 24.33
N TYR A 4 9.54 -28.33 24.18
CA TYR A 4 9.33 -26.89 24.03
C TYR A 4 8.79 -26.53 22.64
N PHE A 5 9.21 -27.28 21.62
CA PHE A 5 8.67 -27.16 20.27
C PHE A 5 7.19 -27.57 20.22
N LEU A 6 6.82 -28.67 20.88
CA LEU A 6 5.43 -29.10 21.03
C LEU A 6 4.59 -28.12 21.84
N LEU A 7 5.16 -27.53 22.90
CA LEU A 7 4.48 -26.51 23.70
C LEU A 7 4.23 -25.23 22.89
N PHE A 8 5.20 -24.80 22.08
CA PHE A 8 5.05 -23.67 21.16
C PHE A 8 3.99 -23.95 20.08
N LEU A 9 3.97 -25.15 19.51
CA LEU A 9 2.96 -25.58 18.55
C LEU A 9 1.56 -25.64 19.17
N ALA A 10 1.46 -26.12 20.42
CA ALA A 10 0.19 -26.18 21.15
C ALA A 10 -0.33 -24.80 21.54
N LEU A 11 0.55 -23.87 21.94
CA LEU A 11 0.20 -22.46 22.19
C LEU A 11 -0.29 -21.76 20.91
N GLY A 12 0.37 -22.01 19.77
CA GLY A 12 -0.10 -21.53 18.48
C GLY A 12 -1.47 -22.12 18.11
N ALA A 13 -1.67 -23.42 18.32
CA ALA A 13 -2.96 -24.07 18.05
C ALA A 13 -4.09 -23.52 18.92
N VAL A 14 -3.85 -23.24 20.21
CA VAL A 14 -4.87 -22.68 21.12
C VAL A 14 -5.19 -21.22 20.79
N ALA A 15 -4.21 -20.44 20.33
CA ALA A 15 -4.45 -19.06 19.89
C ALA A 15 -5.42 -18.97 18.71
N PHE A 16 -5.45 -20.00 17.84
CA PHE A 16 -6.32 -20.07 16.66
C PHE A 16 -7.49 -21.07 16.80
N ALA A 17 -7.68 -21.70 17.97
CA ALA A 17 -8.67 -22.76 18.17
C ALA A 17 -10.13 -22.27 18.32
N GLY A 18 -10.35 -20.96 18.43
CA GLY A 18 -11.67 -20.38 18.74
C GLY A 18 -12.18 -19.34 17.76
N GLU A 19 -11.50 -19.11 16.65
CA GLU A 19 -11.88 -18.05 15.71
C GLU A 19 -12.61 -18.64 14.51
N ASP A 20 -13.86 -18.23 14.32
CA ASP A 20 -14.65 -18.52 13.13
C ASP A 20 -13.83 -18.16 11.88
N GLY A 21 -13.84 -19.02 10.85
CA GLY A 21 -13.04 -18.83 9.64
C GLY A 21 -13.27 -17.46 8.98
N GLU A 22 -14.47 -16.91 9.13
CA GLU A 22 -14.81 -15.55 8.70
C GLU A 22 -14.04 -14.45 9.47
N SER A 23 -13.88 -14.60 10.79
CA SER A 23 -13.09 -13.67 11.63
C SER A 23 -11.63 -13.63 11.18
N MET A 24 -11.06 -14.80 10.86
CA MET A 24 -9.71 -14.92 10.33
C MET A 24 -9.55 -14.25 8.96
N ILE A 25 -10.49 -14.45 8.05
CA ILE A 25 -10.47 -13.80 6.74
C ILE A 25 -10.55 -12.27 6.90
N LYS A 26 -11.39 -11.74 7.81
CA LYS A 26 -11.48 -10.30 8.10
C LYS A 26 -10.17 -9.74 8.64
N ALA A 27 -9.54 -10.45 9.59
CA ALA A 27 -8.27 -10.02 10.18
C ALA A 27 -7.15 -9.94 9.12
N TYR A 28 -6.98 -10.97 8.28
CA TYR A 28 -5.99 -10.94 7.20
C TYR A 28 -6.29 -9.89 6.15
N SER A 29 -7.57 -9.68 5.82
CA SER A 29 -8.03 -8.65 4.89
C SER A 29 -7.66 -7.25 5.36
N ALA A 30 -7.81 -6.96 6.65
CA ALA A 30 -7.43 -5.67 7.24
C ALA A 30 -5.91 -5.44 7.21
N ILE A 31 -5.12 -6.47 7.55
CA ILE A 31 -3.65 -6.38 7.49
C ILE A 31 -3.19 -6.19 6.05
N ALA A 32 -3.72 -6.96 5.10
CA ALA A 32 -3.38 -6.85 3.69
C ALA A 32 -3.71 -5.46 3.12
N ALA A 33 -4.88 -4.91 3.46
CA ALA A 33 -5.28 -3.57 3.07
C ALA A 33 -4.33 -2.49 3.62
N GLY A 34 -4.02 -2.54 4.92
CA GLY A 34 -3.14 -1.56 5.57
C GLY A 34 -1.70 -1.62 5.06
N VAL A 35 -1.11 -2.82 4.98
CA VAL A 35 0.27 -3.01 4.51
C VAL A 35 0.38 -2.70 3.01
N GLY A 36 -0.55 -3.20 2.20
CA GLY A 36 -0.56 -2.99 0.76
C GLY A 36 -0.65 -1.50 0.41
N LEU A 37 -1.61 -0.78 1.00
CA LEU A 37 -1.75 0.66 0.78
C LEU A 37 -0.55 1.44 1.33
N GLY A 38 0.00 1.05 2.49
CA GLY A 38 1.17 1.69 3.07
C GLY A 38 2.40 1.61 2.16
N ILE A 39 2.65 0.44 1.55
CA ILE A 39 3.75 0.26 0.59
C ILE A 39 3.52 1.08 -0.68
N ALA A 40 2.30 1.07 -1.22
CA ALA A 40 1.95 1.87 -2.39
C ALA A 40 2.13 3.36 -2.13
N ALA A 41 1.66 3.87 -0.97
CA ALA A 41 1.81 5.26 -0.58
C ALA A 41 3.30 5.65 -0.39
N ALA A 42 4.13 4.77 0.18
CA ALA A 42 5.55 5.00 0.31
C ALA A 42 6.25 5.10 -1.06
N GLY A 43 5.94 4.18 -1.99
CA GLY A 43 6.43 4.23 -3.37
C GLY A 43 5.98 5.49 -4.10
N GLY A 44 4.71 5.87 -3.93
CA GLY A 44 4.14 7.10 -4.47
C GLY A 44 4.85 8.35 -3.97
N ALA A 45 5.07 8.46 -2.66
CA ALA A 45 5.76 9.59 -2.04
C ALA A 45 7.19 9.76 -2.58
N ILE A 46 7.93 8.66 -2.75
CA ILE A 46 9.29 8.70 -3.33
C ILE A 46 9.25 9.15 -4.79
N GLY A 47 8.35 8.60 -5.59
CA GLY A 47 8.19 8.95 -7.00
C GLY A 47 7.81 10.42 -7.19
N MET A 48 6.83 10.90 -6.41
CA MET A 48 6.38 12.29 -6.45
C MET A 48 7.49 13.25 -6.02
N GLY A 49 8.21 12.94 -4.93
CA GLY A 49 9.34 13.74 -4.46
C GLY A 49 10.44 13.86 -5.51
N SER A 50 10.79 12.75 -6.17
CA SER A 50 11.79 12.76 -7.25
C SER A 50 11.33 13.58 -8.46
N ALA A 51 10.08 13.43 -8.89
CA ALA A 51 9.54 14.19 -10.01
C ALA A 51 9.50 15.70 -9.73
N SER A 52 9.07 16.09 -8.52
CA SER A 52 9.06 17.49 -8.10
C SER A 52 10.46 18.08 -7.98
N ALA A 53 11.42 17.35 -7.41
CA ALA A 53 12.81 17.81 -7.32
C ALA A 53 13.44 18.04 -8.70
N ALA A 54 13.22 17.12 -9.65
CA ALA A 54 13.70 17.26 -11.02
C ALA A 54 13.10 18.48 -11.73
N THR A 55 11.80 18.73 -11.54
CA THR A 55 11.12 19.92 -12.08
C THR A 55 11.68 21.20 -11.50
N ILE A 56 11.85 21.29 -10.17
CA ILE A 56 12.41 22.47 -9.51
C ILE A 56 13.82 22.77 -10.03
N ALA A 57 14.69 21.76 -10.09
CA ALA A 57 16.05 21.90 -10.61
C ALA A 57 16.07 22.30 -12.09
N GLY A 58 15.16 21.75 -12.90
CA GLY A 58 14.99 22.11 -14.31
C GLY A 58 14.53 23.56 -14.50
N THR A 59 13.55 24.00 -13.71
CA THR A 59 13.05 25.38 -13.74
C THR A 59 14.09 26.38 -13.25
N ALA A 60 14.86 26.04 -12.21
CA ALA A 60 15.95 26.89 -11.72
C ALA A 60 17.05 27.11 -12.78
N ARG A 61 17.38 26.07 -13.56
CA ARG A 61 18.36 26.15 -14.65
C ARG A 61 17.84 26.87 -15.88
N ASN A 62 16.56 26.69 -16.20
CA ASN A 62 15.92 27.27 -17.39
C ASN A 62 14.53 27.82 -17.05
N PRO A 63 14.44 29.05 -16.49
CA PRO A 63 13.17 29.63 -16.05
C PRO A 63 12.13 29.75 -17.17
N GLY A 64 12.58 30.00 -18.41
CA GLY A 64 11.70 30.09 -19.58
C GLY A 64 10.96 28.81 -19.95
N LEU A 65 11.40 27.65 -19.44
CA LEU A 65 10.74 26.35 -19.68
C LEU A 65 9.84 25.92 -18.51
N GLY A 66 9.72 26.74 -17.45
CA GLY A 66 9.02 26.37 -16.21
C GLY A 66 7.60 25.85 -16.44
N GLY A 67 6.81 26.54 -17.29
CA GLY A 67 5.44 26.12 -17.59
C GLY A 67 5.35 24.72 -18.23
N LYS A 68 6.24 24.42 -19.19
CA LYS A 68 6.26 23.10 -19.84
C LYS A 68 6.69 22.00 -18.87
N LEU A 69 7.70 22.26 -18.03
CA LEU A 69 8.18 21.32 -17.02
C LEU A 69 7.09 21.01 -15.98
N MET A 70 6.33 22.01 -15.54
CA MET A 70 5.19 21.80 -14.63
C MET A 70 4.12 20.91 -15.26
N THR A 71 3.77 21.12 -16.53
CA THR A 71 2.82 20.24 -17.23
C THR A 71 3.31 18.80 -17.28
N THR A 72 4.58 18.57 -17.65
CA THR A 72 5.17 17.23 -17.66
C THR A 72 5.22 16.61 -16.27
N MET A 73 5.51 17.40 -15.23
CA MET A 73 5.47 16.97 -13.84
C MET A 73 4.09 16.46 -13.45
N PHE A 74 3.03 17.22 -13.71
CA PHE A 74 1.67 16.81 -13.34
C PHE A 74 1.23 15.53 -14.06
N ILE A 75 1.65 15.32 -15.32
CA ILE A 75 1.40 14.05 -16.03
C ILE A 75 2.11 12.89 -15.32
N ALA A 76 3.38 13.07 -14.92
CA ALA A 76 4.11 12.05 -14.18
C ALA A 76 3.47 11.77 -12.80
N LEU A 77 3.09 12.82 -12.06
CA LEU A 77 2.41 12.69 -10.78
C LEU A 77 1.06 11.96 -10.92
N ALA A 78 0.28 12.26 -11.96
CA ALA A 78 -0.98 11.56 -12.21
C ALA A 78 -0.79 10.06 -12.46
N MET A 79 0.27 9.68 -13.17
CA MET A 79 0.61 8.26 -13.40
C MET A 79 1.06 7.55 -12.13
N ILE A 80 1.83 8.23 -11.28
CA ILE A 80 2.24 7.70 -9.96
C ILE A 80 1.01 7.52 -9.06
N GLU A 81 0.16 8.54 -9.00
CA GLU A 81 -1.00 8.54 -8.11
C GLU A 81 -2.05 7.51 -8.54
N ALA A 82 -2.21 7.26 -9.84
CA ALA A 82 -3.11 6.21 -10.33
C ALA A 82 -2.81 4.83 -9.70
N GLN A 83 -1.54 4.53 -9.46
CA GLN A 83 -1.12 3.24 -8.90
C GLN A 83 -1.44 3.13 -7.40
N VAL A 84 -1.32 4.25 -6.69
CA VAL A 84 -1.72 4.37 -5.28
C VAL A 84 -3.24 4.22 -5.17
N ILE A 85 -4.00 4.88 -6.05
CA ILE A 85 -5.47 4.80 -6.08
C ILE A 85 -5.94 3.38 -6.45
N TYR A 86 -5.30 2.66 -7.37
CA TYR A 86 -5.65 1.27 -7.64
C TYR A 86 -5.48 0.38 -6.40
N THR A 87 -4.40 0.59 -5.65
CA THR A 87 -4.18 -0.14 -4.38
C THR A 87 -5.24 0.24 -3.34
N LEU A 88 -5.59 1.52 -3.23
CA LEU A 88 -6.67 2.00 -2.37
C LEU A 88 -8.01 1.36 -2.72
N VAL A 89 -8.37 1.29 -4.00
CA VAL A 89 -9.61 0.66 -4.47
C VAL A 89 -9.66 -0.81 -4.06
N ILE A 90 -8.57 -1.56 -4.26
CA ILE A 90 -8.49 -2.97 -3.84
C ILE A 90 -8.62 -3.09 -2.32
N ALA A 91 -7.95 -2.23 -1.56
CA ALA A 91 -8.06 -2.20 -0.10
C ALA A 91 -9.50 -1.95 0.36
N LEU A 92 -10.21 -1.00 -0.26
CA LEU A 92 -11.61 -0.73 0.03
C LEU A 92 -12.53 -1.91 -0.33
N ILE A 93 -12.29 -2.59 -1.45
CA ILE A 93 -13.03 -3.80 -1.83
C ILE A 93 -12.82 -4.89 -0.77
N VAL A 94 -11.58 -5.16 -0.39
CA VAL A 94 -11.26 -6.21 0.59
C VAL A 94 -11.81 -5.90 1.99
N LEU A 95 -11.97 -4.63 2.35
CA LEU A 95 -12.54 -4.21 3.64
C LEU A 95 -14.07 -4.15 3.66
N TYR A 96 -14.69 -3.66 2.59
CA TYR A 96 -16.13 -3.33 2.59
C TYR A 96 -16.98 -4.21 1.66
N ALA A 97 -16.36 -4.88 0.68
CA ALA A 97 -17.02 -5.73 -0.30
C ALA A 97 -16.21 -7.01 -0.51
N ASN A 98 -15.80 -7.63 0.61
CA ASN A 98 -14.83 -8.72 0.60
C ASN A 98 -15.38 -9.93 -0.16
N PRO A 99 -14.75 -10.35 -1.28
CA PRO A 99 -15.26 -11.46 -2.08
C PRO A 99 -15.09 -12.84 -1.41
N PHE A 100 -14.30 -12.92 -0.34
CA PHE A 100 -14.03 -14.16 0.40
C PHE A 100 -15.01 -14.38 1.56
N ILE A 101 -15.88 -13.40 1.83
CA ILE A 101 -16.87 -13.45 2.89
C ILE A 101 -18.22 -13.20 2.21
N GLY A 102 -18.96 -14.28 1.95
CA GLY A 102 -20.29 -14.26 1.36
C GLY A 102 -21.33 -14.71 2.38
#